data_AF-A0A7V7B360-F1
#
_entry.id   AF-A0A7V7B360-F1
#
_cell.length_a   1.000
_cell.length_b   1.000
_cell.length_c   1.000
_cell.angle_alpha   90.00
_cell.angle_beta   90.00
_cell.angle_gamma   90.00
#
_symmetry.space_group_name_H-M   'P 1'
#
loop_
_entity.id
_entity.type
_entity.pdbx_description
1 polymer ?
#
loop_
_entity_poly.entity_id
_entity_poly.type
_entity_poly.pdbx_seq_one_letter_code
_entity_poly.pdbx_strand_id
1 'polypeptide(L)'
;LDNMLQAIDKPREQLSQYAPKILTMVINPDKIRDVIGPSGKIINKIIEDTGVKIDIEQDGTIYISSVDNEMNQKAKSIIEDIVREVEIGQTYLGKVKRIEKFGAFVELFKGKDGLVHISQLAEERVNKVEDVVKIGDDILVRVTEIDDQGRVNLSRKVILKEEKEKQQQN
;
A
#
# COMPACT_ATOMS: atom_id res chain seq x y z
N LEU A 1 -53.09 6.88 2.56
CA LEU A 1 -51.65 6.80 2.22
C LEU A 1 -50.86 7.93 2.90
N ASP A 2 -51.51 9.05 3.24
CA ASP A 2 -50.91 10.24 3.88
C ASP A 2 -50.30 10.02 5.26
N ASN A 3 -50.88 9.14 6.09
CA ASN A 3 -50.36 8.86 7.44
C ASN A 3 -48.98 8.17 7.45
N MET A 4 -48.55 7.59 6.32
CA MET A 4 -47.26 6.91 6.21
C MET A 4 -46.13 7.91 5.86
N LEU A 5 -46.45 8.95 5.08
CA LEU A 5 -45.54 10.05 4.71
C LEU A 5 -45.25 11.01 5.88
N GLN A 6 -46.17 11.11 6.85
CA GLN A 6 -45.97 11.94 8.05
C GLN A 6 -44.97 11.33 9.06
N ALA A 7 -44.73 10.02 9.01
CA ALA A 7 -43.89 9.32 9.98
C ALA A 7 -42.43 9.18 9.52
N ILE A 8 -42.17 9.05 8.21
CA ILE A 8 -40.82 8.87 7.64
C ILE A 8 -40.79 9.50 6.23
N ASP A 9 -40.36 10.76 6.12
CA ASP A 9 -40.31 11.52 4.85
C ASP A 9 -39.03 11.23 4.04
N LYS A 10 -37.97 10.73 4.69
CA LYS A 10 -36.71 10.31 4.05
C LYS A 10 -36.15 9.06 4.73
N PRO A 11 -35.50 8.13 4.02
CA PRO A 11 -34.65 7.12 4.65
C PRO A 11 -33.67 7.82 5.59
N ARG A 12 -33.48 7.31 6.81
CA ARG A 12 -32.50 7.87 7.75
C ARG A 12 -31.12 7.89 7.09
N GLU A 13 -30.57 9.07 6.82
CA GLU A 13 -29.25 9.26 6.18
C GLU A 13 -28.10 8.70 7.04
N GLN A 14 -28.32 8.55 8.35
CA GLN A 14 -27.36 7.96 9.26
C GLN A 14 -27.94 6.67 9.85
N LEU A 15 -27.37 5.54 9.41
CA LEU A 15 -27.60 4.24 10.03
C LEU A 15 -27.30 4.32 11.52
N SER A 16 -28.13 3.64 12.31
CA SER A 16 -28.05 3.57 13.78
C SER A 16 -26.62 3.34 14.26
N GLN A 17 -26.22 3.99 15.35
CA GLN A 17 -24.90 3.88 15.98
C GLN A 17 -24.53 2.45 16.41
N TYR A 18 -25.51 1.55 16.55
CA TYR A 18 -25.33 0.13 16.88
C TYR A 18 -25.56 -0.81 15.69
N ALA A 19 -25.91 -0.28 14.52
CA ALA A 19 -26.08 -1.11 13.33
C ALA A 19 -24.68 -1.56 12.87
N PRO A 20 -24.47 -2.87 12.64
CA PRO A 20 -23.19 -3.35 12.16
C PRO A 20 -22.89 -2.67 10.83
N LYS A 21 -21.83 -1.87 10.81
CA LYS A 21 -21.39 -1.21 9.60
C LYS A 21 -20.59 -2.24 8.83
N ILE A 22 -21.04 -2.58 7.63
CA ILE A 22 -20.31 -3.44 6.72
C ILE A 22 -19.46 -2.51 5.86
N LEU A 23 -18.14 -2.61 6.00
CA LEU A 23 -17.19 -2.00 5.09
C LEU A 23 -16.78 -3.04 4.06
N THR A 24 -16.89 -2.69 2.79
CA THR A 24 -16.41 -3.52 1.68
C THR A 24 -15.16 -2.87 1.10
N MET A 25 -14.14 -3.69 0.84
CA MET A 25 -12.96 -3.30 0.07
C MET A 25 -12.66 -4.38 -0.96
N VAL A 26 -12.04 -3.99 -2.07
CA VAL A 26 -11.64 -4.90 -3.14
C VAL A 26 -10.12 -4.92 -3.20
N ILE A 27 -9.54 -6.10 -3.22
CA ILE A 27 -8.10 -6.33 -3.30
C ILE A 27 -7.80 -7.31 -4.44
N ASN A 28 -6.52 -7.40 -4.84
CA ASN A 28 -6.13 -8.38 -5.86
C ASN A 28 -6.26 -9.83 -5.33
N PRO A 29 -6.88 -10.76 -6.07
CA PRO A 29 -7.09 -12.15 -5.64
C PRO A 29 -5.82 -12.89 -5.23
N ASP A 30 -4.71 -12.60 -5.90
CA ASP A 30 -3.41 -13.23 -5.61
C ASP A 30 -2.90 -12.92 -4.19
N LYS A 31 -3.36 -11.79 -3.63
CA LYS A 31 -2.95 -11.28 -2.31
C LYS A 31 -3.83 -11.75 -1.16
N ILE A 32 -4.94 -12.45 -1.46
CA ILE A 32 -5.79 -13.07 -0.44
C ILE A 32 -4.94 -14.01 0.45
N ARG A 33 -3.99 -14.72 -0.14
CA ARG A 33 -3.08 -15.62 0.58
C ARG A 33 -2.21 -14.89 1.60
N ASP A 34 -1.77 -13.67 1.29
CA ASP A 34 -0.94 -12.85 2.19
C ASP A 34 -1.76 -12.28 3.34
N VAL A 35 -3.02 -11.89 3.09
CA VAL A 35 -3.94 -11.40 4.12
C VAL A 35 -4.34 -12.50 5.11
N ILE A 36 -4.58 -13.71 4.62
CA ILE A 36 -4.87 -14.89 5.46
C ILE A 36 -3.59 -15.30 6.22
N GLY A 37 -2.44 -15.26 5.55
CA GLY A 37 -1.15 -15.72 6.07
C GLY A 37 -1.07 -17.25 6.20
N PRO A 38 0.08 -17.80 6.66
CA PRO A 38 0.24 -19.24 6.82
C PRO A 38 -0.78 -19.78 7.84
N SER A 39 -1.74 -20.57 7.35
CA SER A 39 -2.84 -21.16 8.12
C SER A 39 -3.80 -20.16 8.78
N GLY A 40 -4.02 -18.97 8.21
CA GLY A 40 -5.00 -18.02 8.76
C GLY A 40 -4.52 -17.26 10.01
N LYS A 41 -3.23 -17.34 10.35
CA LYS A 41 -2.70 -16.69 11.56
C LYS A 41 -2.84 -15.17 11.53
N ILE A 42 -2.68 -14.54 10.37
CA ILE A 42 -2.72 -13.09 10.25
C ILE A 42 -4.16 -12.61 10.42
N ILE A 43 -5.11 -13.21 9.71
CA ILE A 43 -6.52 -12.84 9.83
C ILE A 43 -7.08 -13.12 11.22
N ASN A 44 -6.74 -14.25 11.84
CA ASN A 44 -7.16 -14.56 13.21
C ASN A 44 -6.61 -13.55 14.22
N LYS A 45 -5.36 -13.11 14.05
CA LYS A 45 -4.77 -12.09 14.92
C LYS A 45 -5.47 -10.73 14.78
N ILE A 46 -5.83 -10.34 13.56
CA ILE A 46 -6.59 -9.10 13.32
C ILE A 46 -7.98 -9.19 13.98
N ILE A 47 -8.66 -10.33 13.83
CA ILE A 47 -9.96 -10.59 14.46
C ILE A 47 -9.84 -10.55 15.99
N GLU A 48 -8.80 -11.13 16.58
CA GLU A 48 -8.53 -11.07 18.02
C GLU A 48 -8.24 -9.64 18.51
N ASP A 49 -7.40 -8.89 17.79
CA ASP A 49 -6.98 -7.54 18.17
C ASP A 49 -8.10 -6.49 18.02
N THR A 50 -8.98 -6.67 17.03
CA THR A 50 -10.01 -5.67 16.68
C THR A 50 -11.45 -6.12 16.96
N GLY A 51 -11.68 -7.41 17.20
CA GLY A 51 -13.01 -7.97 17.46
C GLY A 51 -13.96 -7.92 16.25
N VAL A 52 -13.47 -7.65 15.05
CA VAL A 52 -14.29 -7.53 13.84
C VAL A 52 -14.47 -8.89 13.16
N LYS A 53 -15.54 -9.06 12.38
CA LYS A 53 -15.69 -10.19 11.47
C LYS A 53 -15.19 -9.81 10.09
N ILE A 54 -14.28 -10.61 9.54
CA ILE A 54 -13.70 -10.42 8.21
C ILE A 54 -14.08 -11.63 7.36
N ASP A 55 -14.84 -11.40 6.31
CA ASP A 55 -15.13 -12.39 5.27
C ASP A 55 -14.36 -12.01 4.01
N ILE A 56 -13.61 -12.95 3.44
CA ILE A 56 -12.85 -12.75 2.21
C ILE A 56 -13.44 -13.66 1.13
N GLU A 57 -13.89 -13.06 0.04
CA GLU A 57 -14.35 -13.78 -1.15
C GLU A 57 -13.20 -14.09 -2.11
N GLN A 58 -13.41 -15.09 -2.96
CA GLN A 58 -12.39 -15.57 -3.92
C GLN A 58 -12.10 -14.55 -5.03
N ASP A 59 -12.98 -13.58 -5.22
CA ASP A 59 -12.84 -12.47 -6.16
C ASP A 59 -11.96 -11.32 -5.62
N GLY A 60 -11.52 -11.41 -4.37
CA GLY A 60 -10.75 -10.35 -3.71
C GLY A 60 -11.61 -9.34 -2.95
N THR A 61 -12.92 -9.55 -2.84
CA THR A 61 -13.78 -8.70 -2.03
C THR A 61 -13.67 -9.09 -0.55
N ILE A 62 -13.29 -8.12 0.29
CA ILE A 62 -13.23 -8.28 1.75
C ILE A 62 -14.37 -7.51 2.39
N TYR A 63 -15.18 -8.21 3.19
CA TYR A 63 -16.24 -7.65 4.00
C TYR A 63 -15.81 -7.59 5.46
N ILE A 64 -15.74 -6.39 6.01
CA ILE A 64 -15.43 -6.15 7.41
C ILE A 64 -16.71 -5.71 8.09
N SER A 65 -17.19 -6.50 9.05
CA SER A 65 -18.40 -6.19 9.82
C SER A 65 -18.08 -6.10 11.31
N SER A 66 -18.46 -4.99 11.93
CA SER A 66 -18.34 -4.77 13.36
C SER A 66 -19.43 -3.84 13.87
N VAL A 67 -19.70 -3.94 15.18
CA VAL A 67 -20.57 -3.04 15.93
C VAL A 67 -19.91 -1.68 16.16
N ASP A 68 -18.57 -1.64 16.21
CA ASP A 68 -17.80 -0.43 16.47
C ASP A 68 -17.19 0.13 15.19
N ASN A 69 -17.53 1.37 14.87
CA ASN A 69 -16.99 2.07 13.70
C ASN A 69 -15.46 2.25 13.79
N GLU A 70 -14.92 2.51 14.97
CA GLU A 70 -13.48 2.68 15.18
C GLU A 70 -12.70 1.38 14.93
N MET A 71 -13.23 0.24 15.40
CA MET A 71 -12.59 -1.05 15.18
C MET A 71 -12.64 -1.46 13.71
N ASN A 72 -13.76 -1.18 13.04
CA ASN A 72 -13.88 -1.30 11.59
C ASN A 72 -12.82 -0.47 10.85
N GLN A 73 -12.62 0.78 11.26
CA GLN A 73 -11.62 1.67 10.67
C GLN A 73 -10.19 1.15 10.91
N LYS A 74 -9.89 0.66 12.12
CA LYS A 74 -8.60 0.04 12.45
C LYS A 74 -8.36 -1.22 11.64
N ALA A 75 -9.30 -2.14 11.59
CA ALA A 75 -9.19 -3.37 10.82
C ALA A 75 -9.00 -3.06 9.33
N LYS A 76 -9.77 -2.09 8.80
CA LYS A 76 -9.58 -1.57 7.45
C LYS A 76 -8.16 -1.05 7.23
N SER A 77 -7.63 -0.21 8.13
CA SER A 77 -6.26 0.32 8.01
C SER A 77 -5.20 -0.77 8.09
N ILE A 78 -5.38 -1.78 8.96
CA ILE A 78 -4.43 -2.90 9.10
C ILE A 78 -4.44 -3.75 7.82
N ILE A 79 -5.62 -4.09 7.30
CA ILE A 79 -5.74 -4.84 6.04
C ILE A 79 -5.20 -4.00 4.89
N GLU A 80 -5.53 -2.71 4.82
CA GLU A 80 -4.94 -1.79 3.86
C GLU A 80 -3.42 -1.77 3.98
N ASP A 81 -2.82 -1.71 5.17
CA ASP A 81 -1.36 -1.69 5.31
C ASP A 81 -0.70 -3.03 4.92
N ILE A 82 -1.38 -4.16 5.12
CA ILE A 82 -0.91 -5.49 4.67
C ILE A 82 -1.01 -5.60 3.14
N VAL A 83 -2.09 -5.08 2.56
CA VAL A 83 -2.38 -5.12 1.13
C VAL A 83 -1.72 -3.97 0.38
N ARG A 84 -1.31 -2.90 1.06
CA ARG A 84 -0.70 -1.70 0.50
C ARG A 84 0.62 -2.12 -0.09
N GLU A 85 0.54 -2.43 -1.38
CA GLU A 85 1.70 -2.70 -2.17
C GLU A 85 2.32 -1.40 -2.60
N VAL A 86 3.60 -1.55 -2.88
CA VAL A 86 4.35 -0.62 -3.68
C VAL A 86 3.63 -0.51 -5.02
N GLU A 87 2.91 0.57 -5.29
CA GLU A 87 2.25 0.74 -6.59
C GLU A 87 3.27 1.12 -7.66
N ILE A 88 3.15 0.50 -8.84
CA ILE A 88 3.95 0.90 -10.01
C ILE A 88 3.63 2.36 -10.32
N GLY A 89 4.65 3.20 -10.30
CA GLY A 89 4.53 4.65 -10.52
C GLY A 89 4.48 5.48 -9.25
N GLN A 90 4.27 4.89 -8.06
CA GLN A 90 4.40 5.63 -6.81
C GLN A 90 5.86 5.85 -6.44
N THR A 91 6.09 6.98 -5.78
CA THR A 91 7.39 7.38 -5.24
C THR A 91 7.42 7.08 -3.76
N TYR A 92 8.45 6.35 -3.33
CA TYR A 92 8.67 5.99 -1.94
C TYR A 92 10.05 6.48 -1.50
N LEU A 93 10.19 6.77 -0.21
CA LEU A 93 11.48 7.05 0.41
C LEU A 93 12.02 5.73 0.93
N GLY A 94 13.15 5.29 0.38
CA GLY A 94 13.76 4.01 0.72
C GLY A 94 15.21 4.17 1.17
N LYS A 95 15.65 3.28 2.06
CA LYS A 95 17.02 3.29 2.61
C LYS A 95 17.92 2.36 1.84
N VAL A 96 19.09 2.84 1.42
CA VAL A 96 20.10 2.02 0.73
C VAL A 96 20.71 1.00 1.70
N LYS A 97 20.45 -0.29 1.48
CA LYS A 97 21.02 -1.38 2.30
C LYS A 97 22.36 -1.86 1.77
N ARG A 98 22.48 -1.96 0.44
CA ARG A 98 23.67 -2.49 -0.25
C ARG A 98 23.89 -1.78 -1.57
N ILE A 99 25.14 -1.68 -1.97
CA ILE A 99 25.55 -1.09 -3.25
C ILE A 99 26.41 -2.13 -3.98
N GLU A 100 26.11 -2.34 -5.25
CA GLU A 100 26.88 -3.17 -6.18
C GLU A 100 27.30 -2.35 -7.40
N LYS A 101 28.20 -2.92 -8.23
CA LYS A 101 28.75 -2.22 -9.40
C LYS A 101 27.70 -1.88 -10.46
N PHE A 102 26.60 -2.63 -10.52
CA PHE A 102 25.54 -2.44 -11.50
C PHE A 102 24.29 -1.74 -10.94
N GLY A 103 24.20 -1.53 -9.62
CA GLY A 103 23.02 -0.92 -9.00
C GLY A 103 23.08 -0.84 -7.47
N ALA A 104 22.06 -0.19 -6.88
CA ALA A 104 21.90 -0.07 -5.44
C ALA A 104 20.62 -0.79 -4.98
N PHE A 105 20.71 -1.52 -3.88
CA PHE A 105 19.57 -2.15 -3.22
C PHE A 105 19.01 -1.22 -2.16
N VAL A 106 17.74 -0.91 -2.30
CA VAL A 106 17.00 0.04 -1.48
C VAL A 106 15.84 -0.68 -0.81
N GLU A 107 15.79 -0.63 0.51
CA GLU A 107 14.67 -1.15 1.29
C GLU A 107 13.55 -0.10 1.30
N LEU A 108 12.38 -0.47 0.77
CA LEU A 108 11.20 0.39 0.74
C LEU A 108 10.33 0.17 1.99
N PHE A 109 10.04 -1.11 2.26
CA PHE A 109 9.18 -1.56 3.36
C PHE A 109 9.75 -2.84 3.97
N LYS A 110 9.31 -3.19 5.18
CA LYS A 110 9.78 -4.40 5.89
C LYS A 110 9.59 -5.66 5.03
N GLY A 111 10.67 -6.16 4.46
CA GLY A 111 10.68 -7.37 3.62
C GLY A 111 10.49 -7.13 2.11
N LYS A 112 10.39 -5.87 1.65
CA LYS A 112 10.38 -5.52 0.22
C LYS A 112 11.62 -4.70 -0.12
N ASP A 113 12.55 -5.36 -0.79
CA ASP A 113 13.78 -4.75 -1.32
C ASP A 113 13.59 -4.41 -2.80
N GLY A 114 14.08 -3.24 -3.21
CA GLY A 114 14.11 -2.81 -4.59
C GLY A 114 15.52 -2.61 -5.11
N LEU A 115 15.70 -2.77 -6.42
CA LEU A 115 16.95 -2.56 -7.12
C LEU A 115 16.85 -1.31 -7.98
N VAL A 116 17.78 -0.38 -7.78
CA VAL A 116 18.00 0.77 -8.66
C VAL A 116 19.18 0.45 -9.56
N HIS A 117 18.95 0.31 -10.86
CA HIS A 117 20.04 0.11 -11.83
C HIS A 117 20.88 1.39 -11.97
N ILE A 118 22.19 1.28 -12.22
CA ILE A 118 23.10 2.45 -12.37
C ILE A 118 22.60 3.45 -13.43
N SER A 119 21.97 2.95 -14.50
CA SER A 119 21.40 3.78 -15.58
C SER A 119 20.12 4.53 -15.19
N GLN A 120 19.48 4.14 -14.08
CA GLN A 120 18.25 4.72 -13.55
C GLN A 120 18.51 5.62 -12.32
N LEU A 121 19.77 5.78 -11.94
CA LEU A 121 20.21 6.54 -10.78
C LEU A 121 20.33 8.05 -11.06
N ALA A 122 20.78 8.42 -12.25
CA ALA A 122 20.86 9.81 -12.71
C ALA A 122 20.67 9.90 -14.24
N GLU A 123 20.36 11.11 -14.75
CA GLU A 123 20.32 11.39 -16.20
C GLU A 123 21.72 11.38 -16.84
N GLU A 124 22.75 11.68 -16.05
CA GLU A 124 24.14 11.76 -16.49
C GLU A 124 24.81 10.39 -16.49
N ARG A 125 25.92 10.25 -17.24
CA ARG A 125 26.66 9.00 -17.32
C ARG A 125 27.44 8.77 -16.02
N VAL A 126 26.82 8.08 -15.07
CA VAL A 126 27.42 7.72 -13.79
C VAL A 126 28.36 6.53 -14.00
N ASN A 127 29.65 6.69 -13.68
CA ASN A 127 30.62 5.60 -13.76
C ASN A 127 30.60 4.68 -12.53
N LYS A 128 30.21 5.21 -11.36
CA LYS A 128 30.13 4.47 -10.09
C LYS A 128 28.89 4.85 -9.30
N VAL A 129 28.18 3.84 -8.81
CA VAL A 129 26.98 4.01 -7.96
C VAL A 129 27.33 4.71 -6.64
N GLU A 130 28.52 4.42 -6.10
CA GLU A 130 29.04 4.98 -4.83
C GLU A 130 29.21 6.51 -4.83
N ASP A 131 29.33 7.13 -6.00
CA ASP A 131 29.47 8.59 -6.12
C ASP A 131 28.13 9.31 -5.90
N VAL A 132 27.00 8.60 -6.07
CA VAL A 132 25.64 9.18 -6.07
C VAL A 132 24.81 8.71 -4.88
N VAL A 133 25.06 7.51 -4.38
CA VAL A 133 24.35 6.93 -3.23
C VAL A 133 25.32 6.26 -2.27
N LYS A 134 25.03 6.37 -0.98
CA LYS A 134 25.81 5.74 0.10
C LYS A 134 24.96 4.74 0.86
N ILE A 135 25.62 3.76 1.47
CA ILE A 135 24.93 2.79 2.33
C ILE A 135 24.33 3.54 3.52
N GLY A 136 23.05 3.30 3.77
CA GLY A 136 22.28 3.93 4.84
C GLY A 136 21.65 5.27 4.47
N ASP A 137 21.85 5.74 3.24
CA ASP A 137 21.24 6.97 2.73
C ASP A 137 19.76 6.75 2.39
N ASP A 138 18.95 7.79 2.62
CA ASP A 138 17.52 7.78 2.36
C ASP A 138 17.26 8.47 1.03
N ILE A 139 16.83 7.70 0.03
CA ILE A 139 16.60 8.19 -1.33
C ILE A 139 15.15 8.01 -1.75
N LEU A 140 14.63 9.04 -2.42
CA LEU A 140 13.35 8.96 -3.10
C LEU A 140 13.53 8.13 -4.38
N VAL A 141 12.68 7.12 -4.53
CA VAL A 141 12.73 6.15 -5.62
C VAL A 141 11.32 5.88 -6.11
N ARG A 142 11.13 5.86 -7.43
CA ARG A 142 9.85 5.55 -8.06
C ARG A 142 9.87 4.13 -8.58
N VAL A 143 8.75 3.44 -8.40
CA VAL A 143 8.63 2.03 -8.76
C VAL A 143 8.29 1.94 -10.22
N THR A 144 9.14 1.26 -10.98
CA THR A 144 8.92 1.05 -12.42
C THR A 144 8.30 -0.29 -12.71
N GLU A 145 8.68 -1.32 -11.95
CA GLU A 145 8.25 -2.69 -12.21
C GLU A 145 8.40 -3.52 -10.92
N ILE A 146 7.59 -4.55 -10.79
CA ILE A 146 7.64 -5.49 -9.66
C ILE A 146 7.73 -6.88 -10.26
N ASP A 147 8.81 -7.58 -9.97
CA ASP A 147 9.05 -8.95 -10.41
C ASP A 147 8.29 -9.94 -9.50
N ASP A 148 7.93 -11.12 -10.02
CA ASP A 148 7.18 -12.16 -9.30
C ASP A 148 7.92 -12.68 -8.05
N GLN A 149 9.24 -12.46 -7.98
CA GLN A 149 10.08 -12.77 -6.82
C GLN A 149 10.02 -11.70 -5.70
N GLY A 150 9.20 -10.66 -5.85
CA GLY A 150 9.08 -9.56 -4.89
C GLY A 150 10.20 -8.52 -4.97
N ARG A 151 11.05 -8.57 -6.01
CA ARG A 151 12.08 -7.56 -6.28
C ARG A 151 11.46 -6.40 -7.04
N VAL A 152 11.62 -5.20 -6.51
CA VAL A 152 11.05 -4.00 -7.11
C VAL A 152 12.10 -3.28 -7.95
N ASN A 153 11.89 -3.10 -9.24
CA ASN A 153 12.74 -2.21 -10.04
C ASN A 153 12.38 -0.75 -9.72
N LEU A 154 13.41 0.00 -9.37
CA LEU A 154 13.28 1.37 -8.92
C LEU A 154 14.05 2.31 -9.86
N SER A 155 13.50 3.50 -10.07
CA SER A 155 14.15 4.57 -10.82
C SER A 155 14.14 5.87 -10.03
N ARG A 156 15.33 6.46 -9.91
CA ARG A 156 15.52 7.80 -9.35
C ARG A 156 15.42 8.89 -10.43
N LYS A 157 15.64 8.52 -11.69
CA LYS A 157 15.62 9.42 -12.85
C LYS A 157 14.28 10.13 -13.05
N VAL A 158 13.18 9.45 -12.73
CA VAL A 158 11.83 10.01 -12.91
C VAL A 158 11.57 11.18 -11.94
N ILE A 159 12.07 11.09 -10.72
CA ILE A 159 11.90 12.12 -9.69
C ILE A 159 12.72 13.35 -10.02
N LEU A 160 13.96 13.17 -10.50
CA LEU A 160 14.82 14.26 -10.97
C LEU A 160 14.20 15.02 -12.16
N LYS A 161 13.43 14.33 -13.02
CA LYS A 161 12.67 14.97 -14.10
C LYS A 161 11.47 15.76 -13.58
N GLU A 162 10.69 15.17 -12.66
CA GLU A 162 9.53 15.84 -12.05
C GLU A 162 9.95 17.08 -11.23
N GLU A 163 11.11 17.07 -10.56
CA GLU A 163 11.65 18.25 -9.88
C GLU A 163 12.05 19.36 -10.86
N LYS A 164 12.67 19.00 -12.00
CA LYS A 164 13.01 19.97 -13.05
C LYS A 164 11.77 20.58 -13.71
N GLU A 165 10.73 19.78 -13.96
CA GLU A 165 9.48 20.26 -14.54
C GLU A 165 8.71 21.19 -13.58
N LYS A 166 8.67 20.87 -12.28
CA LYS A 166 8.08 21.74 -11.27
C LYS A 166 8.82 23.07 -11.09
N GLN A 167 10.13 23.10 -11.28
CA GLN A 167 10.92 24.34 -11.24
C GLN A 167 10.75 25.21 -12.48
N GLN A 168 10.31 24.66 -13.62
CA GLN A 168 10.05 25.44 -14.85
C GLN A 168 8.64 26.02 -14.93
N GLN A 169 7.72 25.58 -14.05
CA GLN A 169 6.34 26.07 -13.99
C GLN A 169 6.07 27.12 -12.89
N ASN A 170 7.07 27.48 -12.08
CA ASN A 170 6.99 28.51 -11.04
C ASN A 170 7.72 29.79 -11.42
#